data_AF-A0A9D4N4M2-F1
#
_entry.id   AF-A0A9D4N4M2-F1
#
_cell.length_a   1.000
_cell.length_b   1.000
_cell.length_c   1.000
_cell.angle_alpha   90.00
_cell.angle_beta   90.00
_cell.angle_gamma   90.00
#
_symmetry.space_group_name_H-M   'P 1'
#
loop_
_entity.id
_entity.type
_entity.pdbx_description
1 polymer ?
#
loop_
_entity_poly.entity_id
_entity_poly.type
_entity_poly.pdbx_seq_one_letter_code
_entity_poly.pdbx_strand_id
1 'polypeptide(L)' 'MCINFWFHMYGSTIGTLTVYLVTGATNTTLWSLSGDHGDQWFNGQTGYSSVTPFTVSFDSIVSSPS' A
#
# COMPACT_ATOMS: atom_id res chain seq x y z
N MET A 1 4.26 -16.26 1.29
CA MET A 1 4.81 -15.45 2.41
C MET A 1 3.82 -14.32 2.70
N CYS A 2 3.97 -13.60 3.81
CA CYS A 2 3.01 -12.59 4.23
C CYS A 2 3.72 -11.28 4.61
N ILE A 3 3.23 -10.16 4.10
CA ILE A 3 3.65 -8.82 4.53
C ILE A 3 2.65 -8.36 5.58
N ASN A 4 3.17 -7.86 6.70
CA ASN A 4 2.40 -7.26 7.78
C ASN A 4 2.92 -5.84 8.00
N PHE A 5 2.03 -4.86 8.01
CA PHE A 5 2.38 -3.45 8.14
C PHE A 5 1.28 -2.69 8.89
N TRP A 6 1.62 -1.52 9.40
CA TRP A 6 0.66 -0.61 10.01
C TRP A 6 0.51 0.64 9.15
N PHE A 7 -0.71 1.15 9.01
CA PHE A 7 -1.01 2.37 8.28
C PHE A 7 -1.99 3.25 9.04
N HIS A 8 -1.96 4.55 8.77
CA HIS A 8 -2.86 5.55 9.32
C HIS A 8 -3.32 6.47 8.18
N MET A 9 -4.58 6.39 7.80
CA MET A 9 -5.14 7.14 6.67
C MET A 9 -6.33 7.97 7.16
N TYR A 10 -6.07 9.23 7.50
CA TYR A 10 -7.04 10.16 8.05
C TYR A 10 -6.92 11.53 7.39
N GLY A 11 -8.05 12.18 7.10
CA GLY A 11 -8.11 13.54 6.57
C GLY A 11 -8.70 13.62 5.16
N SER A 12 -9.35 14.75 4.86
CA SER A 12 -10.10 14.96 3.61
C SER A 12 -9.25 14.97 2.34
N THR A 13 -7.94 15.22 2.46
CA THR A 13 -6.97 15.21 1.35
C THR A 13 -6.10 13.96 1.34
N ILE A 14 -6.39 12.97 2.18
CA ILE A 14 -5.70 11.69 2.12
C ILE A 14 -6.03 11.03 0.78
N GLY A 15 -5.03 10.54 0.07
CA GLY A 15 -5.23 9.86 -1.21
C GLY A 15 -5.18 8.35 -1.05
N THR A 16 -4.30 7.68 -1.80
CA THR A 16 -4.24 6.22 -1.90
C THR A 16 -2.89 5.71 -1.45
N LEU A 17 -2.88 4.71 -0.57
CA LEU A 17 -1.70 3.91 -0.26
C LEU A 17 -1.76 2.59 -1.05
N THR A 18 -0.72 2.30 -1.83
CA THR A 18 -0.60 1.04 -2.57
C THR A 18 0.69 0.31 -2.22
N VAL A 19 0.60 -0.99 -1.98
CA VAL A 19 1.74 -1.89 -1.77
C VAL A 19 1.96 -2.69 -3.03
N TYR A 20 3.18 -2.60 -3.58
CA TYR A 20 3.59 -3.31 -4.77
C TYR A 20 4.64 -4.36 -4.47
N LEU A 21 4.54 -5.50 -5.15
CA LEU A 21 5.63 -6.43 -5.35
C LEU A 21 6.34 -6.07 -6.66
N VAL A 22 7.61 -5.68 -6.57
CA VAL A 22 8.43 -5.29 -7.72
C VAL A 22 9.37 -6.42 -8.06
N THR A 23 9.23 -6.98 -9.27
CA THR A 23 10.07 -8.05 -9.81
C THR A 23 10.61 -7.64 -11.18
N GLY A 24 11.90 -7.32 -11.26
CA GLY A 24 12.49 -6.78 -12.50
C GLY A 24 11.83 -5.46 -12.90
N ALA A 25 11.17 -5.44 -14.07
CA ALA A 25 10.45 -4.27 -14.59
C ALA A 25 8.93 -4.32 -14.33
N THR A 26 8.45 -5.29 -13.55
CA THR A 26 7.02 -5.50 -13.29
C THR A 26 6.66 -5.10 -11.87
N ASN A 27 5.63 -4.26 -11.73
CA ASN A 27 5.02 -3.90 -10.46
C ASN A 27 3.66 -4.59 -10.33
N THR A 28 3.52 -5.49 -9.37
CA THR A 28 2.26 -6.19 -9.07
C THR A 28 1.62 -5.59 -7.84
N THR A 29 0.38 -5.10 -7.94
CA THR A 29 -0.35 -4.60 -6.77
C THR A 29 -0.72 -5.74 -5.84
N LEU A 30 -0.25 -5.69 -4.59
CA LEU A 30 -0.60 -6.65 -3.55
C LEU A 30 -1.71 -6.14 -2.63
N TRP A 31 -1.79 -4.83 -2.43
CA TRP A 31 -2.75 -4.20 -1.54
C TRP A 31 -2.92 -2.73 -1.93
N SER A 32 -4.13 -2.19 -1.84
CA SER A 32 -4.38 -0.77 -2.08
C SER A 32 -5.57 -0.32 -1.24
N LEU A 33 -5.47 0.87 -0.67
CA LEU A 33 -6.54 1.51 0.10
C LEU A 33 -6.55 3.01 -0.18
N SER A 34 -7.74 3.55 -0.39
CA SER A 34 -7.96 4.96 -0.71
C SER A 34 -8.86 5.63 0.31
N GLY A 35 -8.62 6.92 0.52
CA GLY A 35 -9.48 7.79 1.31
C GLY A 35 -9.28 7.64 2.82
N ASP A 36 -10.18 8.27 3.57
CA ASP A 36 -10.18 8.32 5.02
C ASP A 36 -10.74 7.02 5.62
N HIS A 37 -9.99 6.42 6.54
CA HIS A 37 -10.38 5.22 7.30
C HIS A 37 -10.41 5.47 8.81
N GLY A 38 -10.29 6.72 9.24
CA GLY A 38 -10.36 7.16 10.63
C GLY A 38 -9.00 7.48 11.24
N ASP A 39 -9.05 8.28 12.30
CA ASP A 39 -7.88 8.76 13.06
C ASP A 39 -7.36 7.69 14.03
N GLN A 40 -6.95 6.55 13.48
CA GLN A 40 -6.31 5.46 14.22
C GLN A 40 -5.39 4.63 13.34
N TRP A 41 -4.48 3.89 13.98
CA TRP A 41 -3.60 2.96 13.29
C TRP A 41 -4.33 1.65 12.98
N PHE A 42 -4.20 1.20 11.74
CA PHE A 42 -4.75 -0.07 11.28
C PHE A 42 -3.62 -1.03 10.87
N ASN A 43 -3.85 -2.32 11.11
CA ASN A 43 -2.95 -3.37 10.66
C ASN A 43 -3.38 -3.85 9.27
N GLY A 44 -2.49 -3.71 8.28
CA GLY A 44 -2.63 -4.24 6.95
C GLY A 44 -1.85 -5.55 6.79
N GLN A 45 -2.47 -6.50 6.11
CA GLN A 45 -1.84 -7.78 5.77
C GLN A 45 -2.10 -8.12 4.31
N THR A 46 -1.06 -8.53 3.60
CA THR A 46 -1.20 -9.06 2.24
C THR A 46 -0.28 -10.25 1.99
N GLY A 47 -0.83 -11.26 1.33
CA GLY A 47 -0.09 -12.44 0.91
C GLY A 47 0.66 -12.17 -0.39
N TYR A 48 1.84 -12.75 -0.52
CA TYR A 48 2.58 -12.74 -1.77
C TYR A 48 3.32 -14.05 -1.99
N SER A 49 3.63 -14.31 -3.26
CA SER A 49 4.49 -15.40 -3.69
C SER A 49 5.44 -14.89 -4.77
N SER A 50 6.72 -15.19 -4.62
CA SER A 50 7.71 -14.92 -5.66
C SER A 50 8.76 -16.03 -5.66
N VAL A 51 9.14 -16.48 -6.84
CA VAL A 51 10.25 -17.41 -7.07
C VAL A 51 11.52 -16.69 -7.54
N THR A 52 11.45 -15.38 -7.75
CA THR A 52 12.57 -14.51 -8.12
C THR A 52 12.79 -13.43 -7.07
N PRO A 53 14.00 -12.83 -7.00
CA PRO A 53 14.26 -11.69 -6.13
C PRO A 53 13.27 -10.55 -6.39
N PHE A 54 12.80 -9.94 -5.30
CA PHE A 54 11.77 -8.91 -5.35
C PHE A 54 12.06 -7.79 -4.35
N THR A 55 11.44 -6.65 -4.57
CA THR A 55 11.34 -5.53 -3.62
C THR A 55 9.86 -5.30 -3.28
N VAL A 56 9.58 -4.83 -2.07
CA VAL A 56 8.25 -4.33 -1.70
C VAL A 56 8.30 -2.80 -1.71
N SER A 57 7.44 -2.15 -2.51
CA SER A 57 7.29 -0.70 -2.53
C SER A 57 5.98 -0.28 -1.85
N PHE A 58 6.03 0.82 -1.11
CA PHE A 58 4.85 1.48 -0.54
C PHE A 58 4.74 2.86 -1.18
N ASP A 59 3.74 3.03 -2.05
CA ASP A 59 3.55 4.26 -2.79
C ASP A 59 2.29 4.96 -2.29
N SER A 60 2.41 6.22 -1.91
CA SER A 60 1.29 7.06 -1.48
C SER A 60 1.02 8.17 -2.49
N ILE A 61 -0.19 8.24 -3.00
CA ILE A 61 -0.68 9.36 -3.82
C ILE A 61 -1.47 10.28 -2.89
N VAL A 62 -1.23 11.60 -2.95
CA VAL A 62 -2.08 12.61 -2.31
C VAL A 62 -3.20 12.98 -3.28
N SER A 63 -4.46 13.02 -2.84
CA SER A 63 -5.53 13.55 -3.68
C SER A 63 -5.31 15.04 -3.88
N SER A 64 -5.23 15.49 -5.14
CA SER A 64 -5.11 16.92 -5.45
C SER A 64 -6.33 17.66 -4.92
N PRO A 65 -6.18 18.82 -4.23
CA PRO A 65 -7.33 19.63 -3.87
C PRO A 65 -7.99 20.13 -5.16
N SER A 66 -9.30 19.86 -5.29
CA SER A 66 -10.15 20.44 -6.34
C SER A 66 -10.37 21.93 -6.12
#